data_AF-A0A2D6WAR2-F1
#
_entry.id   AF-A0A2D6WAR2-F1
#
_cell.length_a   1.000
_cell.length_b   1.000
_cell.length_c   1.000
_cell.angle_alpha   90.00
_cell.angle_beta   90.00
_cell.angle_gamma   90.00
#
_symmetry.space_group_name_H-M   'P 1'
#
loop_
_entity.id
_entity.type
_entity.pdbx_description
1 polymer ?
#
loop_
_entity_poly.entity_id
_entity_poly.type
_entity_poly.pdbx_seq_one_letter_code
_entity_poly.pdbx_strand_id
1 'polypeptide(L)'
;MPNRYHCRIAIGFILVIAGILAASAKELDEKTKKFLQKNGPNILRILDEAKEKDYAEIIEEAESRITELREEFLEEEKDGGKDFANKIALLEDNFIALEFELWKIEEGKSSEFRGEQRIESLLVQRVKLQNALDEEVIKQLKEEGEDSIEEAEGIREEIEWRNANIEEAARDFFEEFFEEE
;
A
#
# COMPACT_ATOMS: atom_id res chain seq x y z
N MET A 1 0.52 -23.43 11.13
CA MET A 1 1.96 -23.33 10.81
C MET A 1 2.30 -21.85 10.74
N PRO A 2 3.49 -21.40 11.17
CA PRO A 2 3.77 -19.97 11.19
C PRO A 2 3.91 -19.46 9.76
N ASN A 3 3.03 -18.54 9.40
CA ASN A 3 2.90 -17.89 8.10
C ASN A 3 4.20 -17.15 7.78
N ARG A 4 4.90 -17.52 6.70
CA ARG A 4 6.25 -16.97 6.38
C ARG A 4 6.23 -15.78 5.44
N TYR A 5 5.05 -15.28 5.08
CA TYR A 5 4.89 -13.97 4.43
C TYR A 5 4.56 -12.90 5.46
N HIS A 6 5.26 -12.91 6.60
CA HIS A 6 5.51 -11.66 7.29
C HIS A 6 6.61 -10.92 6.50
N CYS A 7 6.27 -10.49 5.28
CA CYS A 7 6.81 -9.21 4.82
C CYS A 7 6.53 -8.27 5.98
N ARG A 8 7.59 -7.73 6.53
CA ARG A 8 7.52 -6.69 7.55
C ARG A 8 6.93 -5.48 6.84
N ILE A 9 5.62 -5.49 6.59
CA ILE A 9 4.85 -4.29 6.36
C ILE A 9 5.03 -3.56 7.67
N ALA A 10 5.97 -2.62 7.66
CA ALA A 10 6.22 -1.76 8.80
C ALA A 10 4.88 -1.08 9.07
N ILE A 11 4.24 -1.50 10.16
CA ILE A 11 3.02 -0.91 10.67
C ILE A 11 3.29 0.59 10.74
N GLY A 12 2.62 1.35 9.87
CA GLY A 12 2.66 2.80 9.81
C GLY A 12 2.06 3.36 11.08
N PHE A 13 2.84 3.34 12.16
CA PHE A 13 2.51 4.09 13.36
C PHE A 13 2.66 5.55 13.00
N ILE A 14 1.53 6.23 12.82
CA ILE A 14 1.39 7.69 12.85
C ILE A 14 1.83 8.18 14.23
N LEU A 15 3.13 8.24 14.51
CA LEU A 15 3.68 8.94 15.68
C LEU A 15 5.16 9.27 15.49
N VAL A 16 5.49 10.42 14.89
CA VAL A 16 6.48 11.35 15.48
C VAL A 16 6.07 12.80 15.22
N ILE A 17 5.69 13.48 16.30
CA ILE A 17 5.50 14.93 16.37
C ILE A 17 6.86 15.65 16.49
N ALA A 18 6.99 16.72 15.69
CA ALA A 18 7.77 17.95 15.86
C ALA A 18 9.29 17.97 15.60
N GLY A 19 9.63 18.64 14.49
CA GLY A 19 10.87 19.40 14.31
C GLY A 19 10.71 20.46 13.22
N ILE A 20 10.45 21.72 13.60
CA ILE A 20 10.34 22.86 12.67
C ILE A 20 11.58 22.94 11.78
N LEU A 21 11.42 22.60 10.51
CA LEU A 21 12.13 23.21 9.39
C LEU A 21 11.10 23.33 8.28
N ALA A 22 10.71 24.57 7.98
CA ALA A 22 10.00 24.88 6.75
C ALA A 22 10.94 24.57 5.57
N ALA A 23 11.02 23.30 5.20
CA ALA A 23 11.55 22.88 3.93
C ALA A 23 10.55 23.38 2.90
N SER A 24 10.93 24.38 2.10
CA SER A 24 10.13 24.70 0.92
C SER A 24 10.02 23.41 0.12
N ALA A 25 8.79 22.90 -0.03
CA ALA A 25 8.54 21.62 -0.67
C ALA A 25 9.24 21.62 -2.04
N LYS A 26 10.29 20.81 -2.18
CA LYS A 26 11.09 20.79 -3.40
C LYS A 26 10.22 20.17 -4.49
N GLU A 27 10.26 20.72 -5.70
CA GLU A 27 9.66 20.01 -6.82
C GLU A 27 10.32 18.65 -6.97
N LEU A 28 9.50 17.59 -7.10
CA LEU A 28 9.99 16.25 -7.36
C LEU A 28 10.78 16.24 -8.67
N ASP A 29 11.93 15.58 -8.67
CA ASP A 29 12.66 15.39 -9.91
C ASP A 29 11.91 14.46 -10.87
N GLU A 30 12.16 14.62 -12.17
CA GLU A 30 11.47 13.90 -13.23
C GLU A 30 11.59 12.37 -13.12
N LYS A 31 12.72 11.86 -12.59
CA LYS A 31 12.92 10.41 -12.42
C LYS A 31 12.02 9.89 -11.30
N THR A 32 11.96 10.61 -10.19
CA THR A 32 11.06 10.27 -9.06
C THR A 32 9.60 10.35 -9.49
N LYS A 33 9.20 11.40 -10.22
CA LYS A 33 7.83 11.52 -10.74
C LYS A 33 7.44 10.33 -11.63
N LYS A 34 8.30 9.93 -12.56
CA LYS A 34 8.07 8.76 -13.43
C LYS A 34 8.00 7.45 -12.66
N PHE A 35 8.80 7.29 -11.62
CA PHE A 35 8.73 6.13 -10.74
C PHE A 35 7.36 6.06 -10.06
N LEU A 36 6.92 7.15 -9.43
CA LEU A 36 5.65 7.20 -8.70
C LEU A 36 4.44 7.02 -9.62
N GLN A 37 4.47 7.57 -10.84
CA GLN A 37 3.40 7.33 -11.83
C GLN A 37 3.13 5.85 -12.10
N LYS A 38 4.14 4.99 -11.94
CA LYS A 38 4.00 3.55 -12.13
C LYS A 38 3.81 2.77 -10.83
N ASN A 39 4.51 3.16 -9.78
CA ASN A 39 4.67 2.35 -8.56
C ASN A 39 4.01 2.96 -7.33
N GLY A 40 3.71 4.26 -7.33
CA GLY A 40 3.13 4.97 -6.20
C GLY A 40 2.23 6.14 -6.61
N PRO A 41 1.19 5.91 -7.43
CA PRO A 41 0.35 6.99 -7.95
C PRO A 41 -0.50 7.69 -6.88
N ASN A 42 -0.89 6.99 -5.80
CA ASN A 42 -1.60 7.64 -4.70
C ASN A 42 -0.68 8.56 -3.90
N ILE A 43 0.57 8.16 -3.62
CA ILE A 43 1.54 9.04 -2.96
C ILE A 43 1.72 10.33 -3.77
N LEU A 44 1.82 10.23 -5.09
CA LEU A 44 1.91 11.40 -5.96
C LEU A 44 0.67 12.30 -5.84
N ARG A 45 -0.53 11.71 -5.85
CA ARG A 45 -1.80 12.45 -5.65
C ARG A 45 -1.85 13.13 -4.28
N ILE A 46 -1.45 12.44 -3.23
CA ILE A 46 -1.45 12.94 -1.85
C ILE A 46 -0.50 14.12 -1.72
N LEU A 47 0.71 14.01 -2.28
CA LEU A 47 1.67 15.11 -2.28
C LEU A 47 1.13 16.34 -3.02
N ASP A 48 0.49 16.15 -4.18
CA ASP A 48 -0.12 17.24 -4.94
C ASP A 48 -1.27 17.91 -4.15
N GLU A 49 -2.15 17.12 -3.53
CA GLU A 49 -3.25 17.61 -2.67
C GLU A 49 -2.72 18.34 -1.43
N ALA A 50 -1.73 17.78 -0.75
CA ALA A 50 -1.11 18.37 0.43
C ALA A 50 -0.42 19.70 0.12
N LYS A 51 0.25 19.81 -1.04
CA LYS A 51 0.82 21.07 -1.52
C LYS A 51 -0.25 22.10 -1.87
N GLU A 52 -1.35 21.70 -2.48
CA GLU A 52 -2.46 22.62 -2.79
C GLU A 52 -3.14 23.15 -1.51
N LYS A 53 -3.28 22.30 -0.49
CA LYS A 53 -3.98 22.62 0.77
C LYS A 53 -3.08 23.08 1.91
N ASP A 54 -1.76 23.13 1.70
CA ASP A 54 -0.75 23.50 2.69
C ASP A 54 -0.76 22.59 3.93
N TYR A 55 -0.88 21.27 3.72
CA TYR A 55 -0.79 20.26 4.77
C TYR A 55 0.67 19.89 5.01
N ALA A 56 1.40 20.75 5.73
CA ALA A 56 2.85 20.63 5.92
C ALA A 56 3.29 19.25 6.45
N GLU A 57 2.59 18.70 7.43
CA GLU A 57 2.90 17.36 7.99
C GLU A 57 2.74 16.24 6.96
N ILE A 58 1.73 16.34 6.10
CA ILE A 58 1.48 15.35 5.05
C ILE A 58 2.49 15.47 3.91
N ILE A 59 2.99 16.67 3.63
CA ILE A 59 4.07 16.86 2.66
C ILE A 59 5.34 16.14 3.14
N GLU A 60 5.72 16.34 4.41
CA GLU A 60 6.90 15.71 5.00
C GLU A 60 6.75 14.18 5.03
N GLU A 61 5.60 13.67 5.46
CA GLU A 61 5.29 12.24 5.48
C GLU A 61 5.35 11.63 4.07
N ALA A 62 4.70 12.26 3.09
CA ALA A 62 4.71 11.78 1.71
C ALA A 62 6.14 11.77 1.13
N GLU A 63 6.99 12.76 1.44
CA GLU A 63 8.40 12.77 1.02
C GLU A 63 9.21 11.63 1.67
N SER A 64 8.94 11.28 2.95
CA SER A 64 9.54 10.10 3.60
C SER A 64 9.11 8.81 2.92
N ARG A 65 7.79 8.61 2.72
CA ARG A 65 7.23 7.41 2.08
C ARG A 65 7.72 7.21 0.64
N ILE A 66 7.99 8.29 -0.11
CA ILE A 66 8.61 8.18 -1.44
C ILE A 66 10.01 7.54 -1.36
N THR A 67 10.76 7.87 -0.32
CA THR A 67 12.11 7.32 -0.11
C THR A 67 12.02 5.85 0.26
N GLU A 68 11.19 5.51 1.25
CA GLU A 68 10.95 4.14 1.71
C GLU A 68 10.46 3.23 0.58
N LEU A 69 9.41 3.65 -0.14
CA LEU A 69 8.84 2.90 -1.27
C LEU A 69 9.90 2.59 -2.35
N ARG A 70 10.85 3.50 -2.58
CA ARG A 70 11.92 3.30 -3.56
C ARG A 70 12.98 2.33 -3.06
N GLU A 71 13.29 2.35 -1.78
CA GLU A 71 14.24 1.42 -1.17
C GLU A 71 13.66 0.01 -1.20
N GLU A 72 12.43 -0.16 -0.70
CA GLU A 72 11.71 -1.44 -0.74
C GLU A 72 11.54 -1.98 -2.16
N PHE A 73 11.14 -1.13 -3.11
CA PHE A 73 11.04 -1.55 -4.51
C PHE A 73 12.36 -2.11 -5.06
N LEU A 74 13.50 -1.49 -4.72
CA LEU A 74 14.82 -1.95 -5.18
C LEU A 74 15.28 -3.21 -4.46
N GLU A 75 14.80 -3.47 -3.25
CA GLU A 75 15.03 -4.72 -2.53
C GLU A 75 14.22 -5.85 -3.17
N GLU A 76 12.91 -5.66 -3.30
CA GLU A 76 12.01 -6.63 -3.93
C GLU A 76 12.36 -6.91 -5.40
N GLU A 77 12.86 -5.91 -6.14
CA GLU A 77 13.27 -6.09 -7.55
C GLU A 77 14.47 -7.03 -7.67
N LYS A 78 15.35 -7.11 -6.66
CA LYS A 78 16.53 -8.01 -6.70
C LYS A 78 16.13 -9.47 -6.60
N ASP A 79 15.13 -9.76 -5.77
CA ASP A 79 14.77 -11.13 -5.41
C ASP A 79 13.60 -11.64 -6.25
N GLY A 80 12.52 -10.86 -6.36
CA GLY A 80 11.29 -11.23 -7.09
C GLY A 80 11.19 -10.65 -8.50
N GLY A 81 12.11 -9.78 -8.89
CA GLY A 81 12.07 -9.09 -10.18
C GLY A 81 11.09 -7.92 -10.22
N LYS A 82 11.12 -7.19 -11.34
CA LYS A 82 10.45 -5.88 -11.47
C LYS A 82 8.93 -5.93 -11.37
N ASP A 83 8.31 -7.00 -11.84
CA ASP A 83 6.84 -7.11 -11.85
C ASP A 83 6.30 -7.41 -10.44
N PHE A 84 7.00 -8.26 -9.70
CA PHE A 84 6.73 -8.54 -8.29
C PHE A 84 6.90 -7.27 -7.42
N ALA A 85 8.06 -6.61 -7.54
CA ALA A 85 8.34 -5.36 -6.84
C ALA A 85 7.30 -4.26 -7.13
N ASN A 86 6.79 -4.19 -8.36
CA ASN A 86 5.72 -3.24 -8.70
C ASN A 86 4.41 -3.55 -7.97
N LYS A 87 4.05 -4.83 -7.80
CA LYS A 87 2.82 -5.20 -7.09
C LYS A 87 2.93 -4.90 -5.60
N ILE A 88 4.08 -5.18 -4.99
CA ILE A 88 4.37 -4.80 -3.60
C ILE A 88 4.26 -3.29 -3.43
N ALA A 89 4.91 -2.51 -4.30
CA ALA A 89 4.85 -1.05 -4.22
C ALA A 89 3.42 -0.50 -4.38
N LEU A 90 2.58 -1.12 -5.21
CA LEU A 90 1.18 -0.72 -5.35
C LEU A 90 0.32 -1.07 -4.12
N LEU A 91 0.65 -2.14 -3.39
CA LEU A 91 0.01 -2.44 -2.10
C LEU A 91 0.35 -1.36 -1.07
N GLU A 92 1.62 -1.00 -0.95
CA GLU A 92 2.06 0.06 -0.04
C GLU A 92 1.46 1.42 -0.40
N ASP A 93 1.45 1.78 -1.69
CA ASP A 93 0.79 2.99 -2.19
C ASP A 93 -0.72 3.02 -1.86
N ASN A 94 -1.39 1.87 -1.91
CA ASN A 94 -2.79 1.75 -1.52
C ASN A 94 -2.98 1.89 0.00
N PHE A 95 -2.05 1.39 0.82
CA PHE A 95 -2.08 1.54 2.27
C PHE A 95 -1.92 3.01 2.68
N ILE A 96 -0.93 3.70 2.13
CA ILE A 96 -0.72 5.14 2.37
C ILE A 96 -1.95 5.96 1.98
N ALA A 97 -2.67 5.54 0.93
CA ALA A 97 -3.93 6.17 0.56
C ALA A 97 -5.04 5.95 1.60
N LEU A 98 -5.11 4.79 2.24
CA LEU A 98 -6.06 4.52 3.33
C LEU A 98 -5.75 5.40 4.54
N GLU A 99 -4.48 5.44 4.98
CA GLU A 99 -4.03 6.29 6.09
C GLU A 99 -4.38 7.76 5.86
N PHE A 100 -4.15 8.27 4.65
CA PHE A 100 -4.46 9.66 4.32
C PHE A 100 -5.95 9.99 4.34
N GLU A 101 -6.82 9.07 3.90
CA GLU A 101 -8.27 9.29 3.97
C GLU A 101 -8.79 9.23 5.40
N LEU A 102 -8.26 8.34 6.24
CA LEU A 102 -8.55 8.30 7.68
C LEU A 102 -8.13 9.60 8.36
N TRP A 103 -6.88 10.04 8.16
CA TRP A 103 -6.39 11.32 8.70
C TRP A 103 -7.29 12.49 8.29
N LYS A 104 -7.76 12.54 7.02
CA LYS A 104 -8.67 13.60 6.58
C LYS A 104 -10.01 13.60 7.32
N ILE A 105 -10.53 12.44 7.69
CA ILE A 105 -11.76 12.33 8.49
C ILE A 105 -11.48 12.84 9.90
N GLU A 106 -10.42 12.35 10.55
CA GLU A 106 -10.04 12.69 11.92
C GLU A 106 -9.78 14.19 12.10
N GLU A 107 -9.06 14.80 11.15
CA GLU A 107 -8.73 16.23 11.17
C GLU A 107 -9.85 17.14 10.63
N GLY A 108 -11.03 16.57 10.34
CA GLY A 108 -12.19 17.27 9.81
C GLY A 108 -11.96 17.92 8.45
N LYS A 109 -10.98 17.43 7.67
CA LYS A 109 -10.68 17.87 6.30
C LYS A 109 -11.60 17.23 5.26
N SER A 110 -12.21 16.11 5.61
CA SER A 110 -13.25 15.41 4.83
C SER A 110 -14.46 15.12 5.72
N SER A 111 -15.64 15.06 5.12
CA SER A 111 -16.83 14.56 5.81
C SER A 111 -16.74 13.04 5.96
N GLU A 112 -17.13 12.49 7.11
CA GLU A 112 -17.21 11.05 7.40
C GLU A 112 -17.78 10.26 6.20
N PHE A 113 -18.99 10.60 5.74
CA PHE A 113 -19.64 9.90 4.63
C PHE A 113 -18.80 9.82 3.34
N ARG A 114 -18.11 10.90 2.96
CA ARG A 114 -17.26 10.89 1.75
C ARG A 114 -15.95 10.15 1.97
N GLY A 115 -15.39 10.27 3.18
CA GLY A 115 -14.17 9.56 3.57
C GLY A 115 -14.40 8.06 3.61
N GLU A 116 -15.48 7.60 4.24
CA GLU A 116 -15.88 6.19 4.29
C GLU A 116 -16.04 5.58 2.90
N GLN A 117 -16.73 6.26 1.98
CA GLN A 117 -16.85 5.80 0.59
C GLN A 117 -15.50 5.66 -0.12
N ARG A 118 -14.55 6.55 0.21
CA ARG A 118 -13.21 6.50 -0.37
C ARG A 118 -12.40 5.35 0.22
N ILE A 119 -12.48 5.13 1.52
CA ILE A 119 -11.86 4.01 2.23
C ILE A 119 -12.40 2.68 1.70
N GLU A 120 -13.72 2.51 1.59
CA GLU A 120 -14.34 1.30 1.02
C GLU A 120 -13.81 1.00 -0.38
N SER A 121 -13.73 2.02 -1.24
CA SER A 121 -13.17 1.86 -2.59
C SER A 121 -11.70 1.45 -2.57
N LEU A 122 -10.91 1.97 -1.62
CA LEU A 122 -9.49 1.65 -1.49
C LEU A 122 -9.28 0.24 -0.94
N LEU A 123 -10.13 -0.23 -0.01
CA LEU A 123 -10.10 -1.60 0.51
C LEU A 123 -10.46 -2.63 -0.58
N VAL A 124 -11.48 -2.36 -1.40
CA VAL A 124 -11.78 -3.22 -2.56
C VAL A 124 -10.61 -3.23 -3.55
N GLN A 125 -9.91 -2.11 -3.72
CA GLN A 125 -8.69 -2.06 -4.52
C GLN A 125 -7.55 -2.86 -3.88
N ARG A 126 -7.40 -2.83 -2.55
CA ARG A 126 -6.42 -3.63 -1.80
C ARG A 126 -6.58 -5.11 -2.10
N VAL A 127 -7.80 -5.64 -2.03
CA VAL A 127 -8.08 -7.06 -2.33
C VAL A 127 -7.63 -7.42 -3.74
N LYS A 128 -7.91 -6.56 -4.73
CA LYS A 128 -7.50 -6.82 -6.12
C LYS A 128 -5.98 -6.80 -6.30
N LEU A 129 -5.30 -5.89 -5.62
CA LEU A 129 -3.84 -5.82 -5.63
C LEU A 129 -3.22 -7.05 -4.96
N GLN A 130 -3.78 -7.49 -3.84
CA GLN A 130 -3.34 -8.71 -3.15
C GLN A 130 -3.53 -9.94 -4.03
N ASN A 131 -4.72 -10.11 -4.64
CA ASN A 131 -4.97 -11.20 -5.60
C ASN A 131 -3.93 -11.20 -6.74
N ALA A 132 -3.57 -10.03 -7.26
CA ALA A 132 -2.58 -9.92 -8.34
C ALA A 132 -1.16 -10.27 -7.88
N LEU A 133 -0.79 -9.95 -6.64
CA LEU A 133 0.48 -10.38 -6.04
C LEU A 133 0.50 -11.90 -5.86
N ASP A 134 -0.56 -12.46 -5.31
CA ASP A 134 -0.67 -13.88 -5.04
C ASP A 134 -0.65 -14.73 -6.33
N GLU A 135 -1.20 -14.21 -7.43
CA GLU A 135 -1.04 -14.82 -8.74
C GLU A 135 0.43 -14.89 -9.18
N GLU A 136 1.26 -13.91 -8.80
CA GLU A 136 2.70 -13.92 -9.06
C GLU A 136 3.42 -14.91 -8.14
N VAL A 137 3.05 -14.96 -6.86
CA VAL A 137 3.55 -15.95 -5.89
C VAL A 137 3.25 -17.37 -6.39
N ILE A 138 2.03 -17.64 -6.86
CA ILE A 138 1.66 -18.94 -7.43
C ILE A 138 2.55 -19.31 -8.63
N LYS A 139 2.97 -18.34 -9.46
CA LYS A 139 3.88 -18.62 -10.58
C LYS A 139 5.26 -19.01 -10.07
N GLN A 140 5.79 -18.28 -9.10
CA GLN A 140 7.09 -18.57 -8.47
C GLN A 140 7.10 -19.95 -7.81
N LEU A 141 6.08 -20.26 -7.01
CA LEU A 141 5.94 -21.58 -6.37
C LEU A 141 5.89 -22.73 -7.38
N LYS A 142 5.24 -22.53 -8.53
CA LYS A 142 5.21 -23.54 -9.61
C LYS A 142 6.57 -23.75 -10.26
N GLU A 143 7.44 -22.74 -10.25
CA GLU A 143 8.82 -22.85 -10.76
C GLU A 143 9.75 -23.57 -9.76
N GLU A 144 9.43 -23.56 -8.46
CA GLU A 144 10.22 -24.20 -7.40
C GLU A 144 10.10 -25.73 -7.36
N GLY A 145 8.97 -26.31 -7.79
CA GLY A 145 8.81 -27.75 -7.99
C GLY A 145 7.59 -28.37 -7.30
N GLU A 146 7.51 -29.71 -7.31
CA GLU A 146 6.34 -30.47 -6.82
C GLU A 146 6.03 -30.22 -5.33
N ASP A 147 7.02 -29.92 -4.51
CA ASP A 147 6.86 -29.68 -3.07
C ASP A 147 6.05 -28.40 -2.76
N SER A 148 5.93 -27.48 -3.72
CA SER A 148 5.23 -26.18 -3.56
C SER A 148 3.81 -26.17 -4.18
N ILE A 149 3.32 -27.30 -4.69
CA ILE A 149 2.00 -27.39 -5.35
C ILE A 149 0.86 -27.17 -4.36
N GLU A 150 0.91 -27.81 -3.19
CA GLU A 150 -0.12 -27.69 -2.16
C GLU A 150 -0.26 -26.23 -1.68
N GLU A 151 0.86 -25.52 -1.52
CA GLU A 151 0.87 -24.10 -1.18
C GLU A 151 0.23 -23.24 -2.28
N ALA A 152 0.59 -23.49 -3.55
CA ALA A 152 0.01 -22.77 -4.68
C ALA A 152 -1.49 -23.04 -4.87
N GLU A 153 -1.99 -24.22 -4.48
CA GLU A 153 -3.42 -24.54 -4.46
C GLU A 153 -4.14 -23.81 -3.32
N GLY A 154 -3.57 -23.78 -2.11
CA GLY A 154 -4.12 -23.02 -0.98
C GLY A 154 -4.27 -21.53 -1.29
N ILE A 155 -3.25 -20.92 -1.89
CA ILE A 155 -3.31 -19.50 -2.31
C ILE A 155 -4.40 -19.28 -3.38
N ARG A 156 -4.57 -20.24 -4.30
CA ARG A 156 -5.61 -20.15 -5.33
C ARG A 156 -7.02 -20.18 -4.74
N GLU A 157 -7.27 -21.08 -3.79
CA GLU A 157 -8.56 -21.15 -3.09
C GLU A 157 -8.86 -19.83 -2.36
N GLU A 158 -7.84 -19.20 -1.78
CA GLU A 158 -7.99 -17.90 -1.13
C GLU A 158 -8.34 -16.78 -2.12
N ILE A 159 -7.67 -16.71 -3.28
CA ILE A 159 -8.01 -15.76 -4.35
C ILE A 159 -9.46 -15.97 -4.83
N GLU A 160 -9.87 -17.23 -5.00
CA GLU A 160 -11.24 -17.57 -5.42
C GLU A 160 -12.26 -17.11 -4.38
N TRP A 161 -11.99 -17.34 -3.10
CA TRP A 161 -12.82 -16.87 -2.00
C TRP A 161 -12.91 -15.34 -1.95
N ARG A 162 -11.77 -14.63 -2.04
CA ARG A 162 -11.73 -13.15 -2.06
C ARG A 162 -12.50 -12.56 -3.23
N ASN A 163 -12.43 -13.19 -4.41
CA ASN A 163 -13.20 -12.75 -5.58
C ASN A 163 -14.70 -12.97 -5.41
N ALA A 164 -15.11 -14.06 -4.74
CA ALA A 164 -16.51 -14.35 -4.46
C ALA A 164 -17.09 -13.48 -3.34
N ASN A 165 -16.25 -13.06 -2.39
CA ASN A 165 -16.65 -12.35 -1.17
C ASN A 165 -15.89 -11.01 -1.02
N ILE A 166 -15.83 -10.21 -2.08
CA ILE A 166 -14.97 -9.02 -2.16
C ILE A 166 -15.19 -7.99 -1.03
N GLU A 167 -16.44 -7.80 -0.60
CA GLU A 167 -16.79 -6.88 0.49
C GLU A 167 -16.38 -7.42 1.86
N GLU A 168 -16.47 -8.73 2.05
CA GLU A 168 -16.03 -9.42 3.28
C GLU A 168 -14.50 -9.39 3.36
N ALA A 169 -13.80 -9.77 2.29
CA ALA A 169 -12.34 -9.67 2.21
C ALA A 169 -11.82 -8.24 2.41
N ALA A 170 -12.53 -7.24 1.88
CA ALA A 170 -12.18 -5.83 2.09
C ALA A 170 -12.32 -5.41 3.57
N ARG A 171 -13.33 -5.96 4.26
CA ARG A 171 -13.51 -5.73 5.70
C ARG A 171 -12.44 -6.44 6.52
N ASP A 172 -12.14 -7.70 6.20
CA ASP A 172 -11.08 -8.45 6.89
C ASP A 172 -9.74 -7.71 6.82
N PHE A 173 -9.39 -7.14 5.66
CA PHE A 173 -8.21 -6.28 5.56
C PHE A 173 -8.32 -5.02 6.42
N PHE A 174 -9.47 -4.37 6.48
CA PHE A 174 -9.64 -3.20 7.33
C PHE A 174 -9.44 -3.54 8.81
N GLU A 175 -10.04 -4.64 9.28
CA GLU A 175 -9.88 -5.14 10.64
C GLU A 175 -8.41 -5.49 10.92
N GLU A 176 -7.73 -6.19 10.01
CA GLU A 176 -6.30 -6.53 10.15
C GLU A 176 -5.39 -5.30 10.26
N PHE A 177 -5.67 -4.23 9.50
CA PHE A 177 -4.81 -3.04 9.47
C PHE A 177 -5.10 -2.03 10.59
N PHE A 178 -6.35 -1.92 11.03
CA PHE A 178 -6.78 -0.80 11.86
C PHE A 178 -7.44 -1.22 13.19
N GLU A 179 -7.74 -2.49 13.38
CA GLU A 179 -8.18 -3.01 14.69
C GLU A 179 -7.01 -3.74 15.37
N GLU A 180 -6.28 -3.04 16.25
CA GLU A 180 -5.35 -3.68 17.19
C GLU A 180 -6.12 -4.38 18.32
N GLU A 181 -5.71 -5.60 18.71
CA GLU A 181 -6.11 -6.26 19.97
C GLU A 181 -5.77 -5.44 21.23
#